data_AF-A0A815S9S4-F1
#
_entry.id   AF-A0A815S9S4-F1
#
_cell.length_a   1.000
_cell.length_b   1.000
_cell.length_c   1.000
_cell.angle_alpha   90.00
_cell.angle_beta   90.00
_cell.angle_gamma   90.00
#
_symmetry.space_group_name_H-M   'P 1'
#
loop_
_entity.id
_entity.type
_entity.pdbx_description
1 polymer ?
#
loop_
_entity_poly.entity_id
_entity_poly.type
_entity_poly.pdbx_seq_one_letter_code
_entity_poly.pdbx_strand_id
1 'polypeptide(L)'
;FGQADLLCLHVTIVCHYKGNRYNIPIEIWFQQDHPIAPPLAYIKPTLDTFVSTTTRDVPSDGTIIIPYLKNWRHNYTTNLQAKINEMLETTQKMLSSSGKGNSIKEDALITPTPVYK
;
A
#
# COMPACT_ATOMS: atom_id res chain seq x y z
N PHE A 1 7.58 28.27 -7.53
CA PHE A 1 6.73 27.81 -6.40
C PHE A 1 7.37 26.54 -5.86
N GLY A 2 7.63 26.52 -4.55
CA GLY A 2 8.71 25.75 -3.92
C GLY A 2 8.56 24.23 -3.99
N GLN A 3 9.69 23.55 -4.22
CA GLN A 3 9.85 22.12 -4.02
C GLN A 3 10.00 21.87 -2.50
N ALA A 4 9.19 20.98 -1.95
CA ALA A 4 9.33 20.53 -0.57
C ALA A 4 10.02 19.17 -0.58
N ASP A 5 11.16 19.05 0.11
CA ASP A 5 11.84 17.79 0.29
C ASP A 5 11.18 17.03 1.44
N LEU A 6 10.50 15.94 1.11
CA LEU A 6 9.85 15.06 2.06
C LEU A 6 10.64 13.77 2.22
N LEU A 7 10.56 13.17 3.41
CA LEU A 7 11.08 11.83 3.63
C LEU A 7 10.16 10.81 2.95
N CYS A 8 10.72 9.96 2.10
CA CYS A 8 10.03 8.83 1.50
C CYS A 8 10.69 7.51 1.91
N LEU A 9 9.92 6.63 2.52
CA LEU A 9 10.33 5.26 2.81
C LEU A 9 9.83 4.32 1.71
N HIS A 10 10.76 3.61 1.08
CA HIS A 10 10.44 2.57 0.11
C HIS A 10 10.42 1.22 0.81
N VAL A 11 9.28 0.54 0.75
CA VAL A 11 9.06 -0.77 1.36
C VAL A 11 8.55 -1.72 0.30
N THR A 12 8.81 -3.01 0.46
CA THR A 12 8.15 -4.06 -0.35
C THR A 12 7.45 -5.01 0.60
N ILE A 13 6.15 -5.20 0.41
CA ILE A 13 5.38 -6.20 1.15
C ILE A 13 5.10 -7.41 0.28
N VAL A 14 4.95 -8.57 0.92
CA VAL A 14 4.66 -9.82 0.22
C VAL A 14 3.17 -10.12 0.36
N CYS A 15 2.46 -10.23 -0.76
CA CYS A 15 1.04 -10.59 -0.76
C CYS A 15 0.83 -11.93 -1.48
N HIS A 16 -0.13 -12.70 -0.99
CA HIS A 16 -0.52 -13.96 -1.62
C HIS A 16 -1.88 -13.80 -2.27
N TYR A 17 -1.96 -14.08 -3.57
CA TYR A 17 -3.20 -14.03 -4.33
C TYR A 17 -3.32 -15.27 -5.22
N LYS A 18 -4.42 -16.02 -5.07
CA LYS A 18 -4.69 -17.28 -5.80
C LYS A 18 -3.50 -18.27 -5.75
N GLY A 19 -2.83 -18.39 -4.61
CA GLY A 19 -1.69 -19.29 -4.42
C GLY A 19 -0.34 -18.75 -4.89
N ASN A 20 -0.31 -17.65 -5.64
CA ASN A 20 0.92 -17.00 -6.10
C ASN A 20 1.39 -15.94 -5.09
N ARG A 21 2.72 -15.78 -4.99
CA ARG A 21 3.39 -14.77 -4.16
C ARG A 21 3.75 -13.56 -5.01
N TYR A 22 3.36 -12.37 -4.57
CA TYR A 22 3.63 -11.10 -5.23
C TYR A 22 4.41 -10.17 -4.29
N ASN A 23 5.40 -9.47 -4.84
CA ASN A 23 6.15 -8.45 -4.13
C ASN A 23 5.58 -7.08 -4.54
N ILE A 24 4.91 -6.40 -3.61
CA ILE A 24 4.22 -5.14 -3.88
C ILE A 24 5.04 -4.00 -3.28
N PRO A 25 5.63 -3.13 -4.11
CA PRO A 25 6.36 -1.97 -3.61
C PRO A 25 5.39 -0.88 -3.13
N ILE A 26 5.72 -0.30 -1.99
CA ILE A 26 4.96 0.76 -1.33
C ILE A 26 5.92 1.94 -1.07
N GLU A 27 5.46 3.13 -1.40
CA GLU A 27 6.08 4.39 -0.99
C GLU A 27 5.30 5.00 0.16
N ILE A 28 6.00 5.37 1.22
CA ILE A 28 5.43 6.02 2.39
C ILE A 28 6.07 7.38 2.51
N TRP A 29 5.29 8.41 2.24
CA TRP A 29 5.69 9.81 2.27
C TRP A 29 5.28 10.44 3.60
N PHE A 30 6.27 10.97 4.32
CA PHE A 30 6.03 11.71 5.55
C PHE A 30 5.77 13.17 5.21
N GLN A 31 4.57 13.65 5.56
CA GLN A 31 4.19 15.04 5.35
C GLN A 31 5.01 15.98 6.26
N GLN A 32 5.08 17.25 5.90
CA GLN A 32 5.82 18.27 6.66
C GLN A 32 5.37 18.36 8.12
N ASP A 33 4.07 18.14 8.37
CA ASP A 33 3.47 18.21 9.71
C ASP A 33 3.44 16.84 10.42
N HIS A 34 4.13 15.83 9.89
CA HIS A 34 4.25 14.53 10.57
C HIS A 34 4.98 14.73 11.91
N PRO A 35 4.55 14.08 13.03
CA PRO A 35 3.55 13.01 13.13
C PRO A 35 2.10 13.44 13.39
N ILE A 36 1.79 14.74 13.33
CA ILE A 36 0.41 15.24 13.50
C ILE A 36 -0.44 14.76 12.33
N ALA A 37 0.05 14.97 11.11
CA ALA A 37 -0.57 14.43 9.90
C ALA A 37 -0.13 12.97 9.65
N PRO A 38 -1.03 12.11 9.11
CA PRO A 38 -0.67 10.74 8.74
C PRO A 38 0.38 10.73 7.62
N PRO A 39 1.20 9.68 7.51
CA PRO A 39 1.96 9.46 6.29
C PRO A 39 1.00 9.20 5.12
N LEU A 40 1.40 9.62 3.92
CA LEU A 40 0.73 9.25 2.68
C LEU A 40 1.37 7.96 2.15
N ALA A 41 0.57 6.97 1.81
CA ALA A 41 1.07 5.69 1.33
C ALA A 41 0.54 5.39 -0.07
N TYR A 42 1.41 4.93 -0.96
CA TYR A 42 1.08 4.63 -2.35
C TYR A 42 1.66 3.29 -2.76
N ILE A 43 0.93 2.56 -3.58
CA ILE A 43 1.48 1.44 -4.35
C ILE A 43 2.20 2.01 -5.56
N LYS A 44 3.47 1.63 -5.73
CA LYS A 44 4.22 2.02 -6.93
C LYS A 44 4.10 0.92 -7.99
N PRO A 45 3.30 1.08 -9.04
CA PRO A 45 3.31 0.09 -10.12
C PRO A 45 4.73 -0.01 -10.68
N THR A 46 5.29 -1.22 -10.73
CA THR A 46 6.48 -1.51 -11.54
C THR A 46 6.02 -1.95 -12.92
N LEU A 47 6.89 -1.85 -13.93
CA LEU A 47 6.57 -2.32 -15.30
C LEU A 47 5.99 -3.75 -15.31
N ASP A 48 6.42 -4.58 -14.35
CA ASP A 48 5.96 -5.95 -14.19
C ASP A 48 4.76 -6.08 -13.22
N THR A 49 4.45 -5.09 -12.39
CA THR A 49 3.39 -5.14 -11.37
C THR A 49 2.31 -4.11 -11.66
N PHE A 50 1.27 -4.53 -12.38
CA PHE A 50 0.04 -3.74 -12.54
C PHE A 50 -0.97 -4.12 -11.45
N VAL A 51 -1.19 -3.24 -10.48
CA VAL A 51 -2.25 -3.41 -9.48
C VAL A 51 -3.56 -2.90 -10.08
N SER A 52 -4.25 -3.75 -10.83
CA SER A 52 -5.58 -3.48 -11.39
C SER A 52 -6.68 -3.64 -10.34
N THR A 53 -6.54 -2.97 -9.20
CA THR A 53 -7.59 -2.93 -8.19
C THR A 53 -7.98 -1.50 -7.95
N THR A 54 -8.84 -0.93 -8.81
CA THR A 54 -9.66 0.23 -8.42
C THR A 54 -10.68 -0.26 -7.41
N THR A 55 -10.25 -0.34 -6.16
CA THR A 55 -11.09 -0.66 -5.01
C THR A 55 -11.34 0.60 -4.22
N ARG A 56 -12.27 0.55 -3.26
CA ARG A 56 -12.45 1.66 -2.31
C ARG A 56 -11.14 2.00 -1.57
N ASP A 57 -10.32 0.99 -1.33
CA ASP A 57 -9.13 1.09 -0.49
C ASP A 57 -7.85 1.36 -1.29
N VAL A 58 -7.87 1.16 -2.61
CA VAL A 58 -6.80 1.54 -3.55
C VAL A 58 -7.44 2.11 -4.81
N PRO A 59 -7.50 3.43 -5.01
CA PRO A 59 -7.98 4.02 -6.25
C PRO A 59 -6.96 3.85 -7.38
N SER A 60 -7.32 4.30 -8.60
CA SER A 60 -6.48 4.17 -9.79
C SER A 60 -5.15 4.93 -9.74
N ASP A 61 -5.01 5.87 -8.81
CA ASP A 61 -3.79 6.63 -8.56
C ASP A 61 -2.79 5.88 -7.65
N GLY A 62 -3.16 4.69 -7.16
CA GLY A 62 -2.34 3.87 -6.28
C GLY A 62 -2.36 4.30 -4.81
N THR A 63 -3.16 5.29 -4.43
CA THR A 63 -3.27 5.76 -3.04
C THR A 63 -3.80 4.65 -2.13
N ILE A 64 -3.14 4.39 -1.01
CA ILE A 64 -3.60 3.41 -0.02
C ILE A 64 -4.54 4.11 0.97
N ILE A 65 -5.82 3.71 0.94
CA ILE A 65 -6.90 4.26 1.75
C ILE A 65 -7.36 3.18 2.74
N ILE A 66 -6.69 3.10 3.90
CA ILE A 66 -7.03 2.14 4.96
C ILE A 66 -7.58 2.83 6.22
N PRO A 67 -8.43 2.15 7.02
CA PRO A 67 -8.94 2.70 8.28
C PRO A 67 -7.86 3.18 9.24
N TYR A 68 -6.68 2.55 9.21
CA TYR A 68 -5.53 2.93 10.02
C TYR A 68 -5.09 4.38 9.77
N LEU A 69 -4.92 4.75 8.50
CA LEU A 69 -4.53 6.11 8.09
C LEU A 69 -5.66 7.11 8.33
N LYS A 70 -6.92 6.72 8.10
CA LYS A 70 -8.09 7.57 8.35
C LYS A 70 -8.25 7.94 9.83
N ASN A 71 -7.93 7.02 10.72
CA ASN A 71 -8.03 7.20 12.16
C ASN A 71 -6.68 7.52 12.80
N TRP A 72 -5.71 8.03 12.02
CA TRP A 72 -4.40 8.39 12.52
C TRP A 72 -4.52 9.38 13.66
N ARG A 73 -4.00 9.00 14.82
CA ARG A 73 -3.87 9.89 15.97
C ARG A 73 -2.42 10.00 16.34
N HIS A 74 -1.98 11.25 16.52
CA HIS A 74 -0.69 11.52 17.09
C HIS A 74 -0.76 11.26 18.60
N ASN A 75 0.20 10.49 19.11
CA ASN A 75 0.45 10.33 20.53
C ASN A 75 1.96 10.37 20.72
N TYR A 76 2.43 11.33 21.53
CA TYR A 76 3.85 11.60 21.78
C TYR A 76 4.61 10.41 22.38
N THR A 77 3.91 9.40 22.92
CA THR A 77 4.53 8.20 23.51
C THR A 77 4.65 7.04 22.52
N THR A 78 4.08 7.13 21.32
CA THR A 78 4.00 5.99 20.40
C THR A 78 5.21 5.92 19.48
N ASN A 79 5.84 4.74 19.42
CA ASN A 79 6.99 4.49 18.54
C ASN A 79 6.56 4.52 17.06
N LEU A 80 7.20 5.38 16.26
CA LEU A 80 6.97 5.50 14.82
C LEU A 80 7.11 4.17 14.08
N GLN A 81 8.11 3.35 14.43
CA GLN A 81 8.33 2.04 13.82
C GLN A 81 7.14 1.12 14.02
N ALA A 82 6.56 1.10 15.22
CA ALA A 82 5.37 0.30 15.51
C ALA A 82 4.18 0.74 14.66
N LYS A 83 3.98 2.06 14.48
CA LYS A 83 2.90 2.60 13.65
C LYS A 83 3.07 2.26 12.17
N ILE A 84 4.29 2.32 11.66
CA ILE A 84 4.59 1.95 10.27
C ILE A 84 4.35 0.45 10.06
N ASN A 85 4.79 -0.40 10.99
CA ASN A 85 4.57 -1.85 10.89
C ASN A 85 3.08 -2.20 10.88
N GLU A 86 2.28 -1.62 11.78
CA GLU A 86 0.83 -1.83 11.84
C GLU A 86 0.12 -1.38 10.54
N MET A 87 0.55 -0.24 9.98
CA MET A 87 0.07 0.24 8.68
C MET A 87 0.38 -0.76 7.55
N LEU A 88 1.61 -1.28 7.50
CA LEU A 88 2.05 -2.25 6.49
C LEU A 88 1.30 -3.58 6.60
N GLU A 89 1.12 -4.09 7.81
CA GLU A 89 0.36 -5.32 8.08
C GLU A 89 -1.12 -5.16 7.67
N THR A 90 -1.73 -4.03 8.01
CA THR A 90 -3.12 -3.71 7.61
C THR A 90 -3.25 -3.65 6.09
N THR A 91 -2.29 -3.02 5.42
CA THR A 91 -2.23 -2.93 3.95
C THR A 91 -2.10 -4.31 3.32
N GLN A 92 -1.18 -5.14 3.81
CA GLN A 92 -0.96 -6.50 3.33
C GLN A 92 -2.21 -7.37 3.47
N LYS A 93 -2.92 -7.24 4.59
CA LYS A 93 -4.15 -7.98 4.88
C LYS A 93 -5.29 -7.56 3.96
N MET A 94 -5.42 -6.26 3.69
CA MET A 94 -6.40 -5.71 2.75
C MET A 94 -6.15 -6.25 1.34
N LEU A 95 -4.92 -6.15 0.83
CA LEU A 95 -4.55 -6.63 -0.50
C LEU A 95 -4.72 -8.15 -0.67
N SER A 96 -4.44 -8.93 0.38
CA SER A 96 -4.61 -10.39 0.35
C SER A 96 -6.07 -10.86 0.47
N SER A 97 -6.96 -10.02 1.03
CA SER A 97 -8.38 -10.38 1.26
C SER A 97 -9.31 -10.04 0.10
N SER A 98 -8.91 -9.13 -0.80
CA SER A 98 -9.69 -8.69 -1.97
C SER A 98 -10.03 -9.83 -2.95
N GLY A 99 -9.40 -11.00 -2.83
CA GLY A 99 -9.64 -12.17 -3.70
C GLY A 99 -10.87 -13.03 -3.40
N LYS A 100 -11.80 -12.63 -2.51
CA LYS A 100 -12.95 -13.45 -2.10
C LYS A 100 -14.33 -13.06 -2.69
N GLY A 101 -14.37 -12.18 -3.71
CA GLY A 101 -15.62 -11.81 -4.39
C GLY A 101 -15.74 -12.41 -5.79
N ASN A 102 -16.80 -13.18 -6.04
CA ASN A 102 -17.24 -13.53 -7.39
C ASN A 102 -17.56 -12.24 -8.18
N SER A 103 -16.66 -11.82 -9.07
CA SER A 103 -16.83 -10.87 -10.21
C SER A 103 -15.65 -9.90 -10.37
N ILE A 104 -14.41 -10.39 -10.29
CA ILE A 104 -13.29 -9.66 -10.88
C ILE A 104 -13.18 -10.16 -12.31
N LYS A 105 -13.62 -9.31 -13.25
CA LYS A 105 -13.57 -9.51 -14.70
C LYS A 105 -12.17 -9.98 -15.11
N GLU A 106 -12.13 -11.02 -15.94
CA GLU A 106 -10.93 -11.65 -16.49
C GLU A 106 -10.01 -10.70 -17.30
N ASP A 107 -10.42 -9.46 -17.54
CA ASP A 107 -9.62 -8.45 -18.24
C ASP A 107 -8.73 -7.58 -17.33
N ALA A 108 -8.79 -7.79 -16.00
CA ALA A 108 -8.07 -7.01 -15.00
C ALA A 108 -6.92 -7.81 -14.34
N LEU A 109 -6.34 -8.77 -15.08
CA LEU A 109 -5.29 -9.62 -14.54
C LEU A 109 -4.01 -8.83 -14.36
N ILE A 110 -3.63 -8.69 -13.10
CA ILE A 110 -2.26 -8.80 -12.60
C ILE A 110 -1.57 -9.90 -13.44
N THR A 111 -0.85 -9.54 -14.51
CA THR A 111 -0.02 -10.48 -15.27
C THR A 111 1.47 -10.10 -15.18
N PRO A 112 2.12 -10.24 -14.01
CA PRO A 112 3.55 -10.48 -13.93
C PRO A 112 3.85 -11.96 -14.17
N THR A 113 4.90 -12.22 -14.93
CA THR A 113 5.56 -13.52 -15.05
C THR A 113 5.83 -14.11 -13.65
N PRO A 114 5.51 -15.39 -13.38
CA PRO A 114 5.96 -16.04 -12.16
C PRO A 114 7.48 -15.92 -12.07
N VAL A 115 8.01 -15.48 -10.93
CA VAL A 115 9.43 -15.65 -10.64
C VAL A 115 9.62 -17.14 -10.36
N TYR A 116 9.79 -17.91 -11.43
CA TYR A 116 10.16 -19.32 -11.33
C TYR A 116 11.54 -19.40 -10.65
N LYS A 117 11.62 -20.27 -9.63
CA LYS A 117 12.90 -20.82 -9.18
C LYS A 117 13.28 -21.98 -10.08
#